data_AF-A0A2D8HX05-F1
#
_entry.id   AF-A0A2D8HX05-F1
#
_cell.length_a   1.000
_cell.length_b   1.000
_cell.length_c   1.000
_cell.angle_alpha   90.00
_cell.angle_beta   90.00
_cell.angle_gamma   90.00
#
_symmetry.space_group_name_H-M   'P 1'
#
loop_
_entity.id
_entity.type
_entity.pdbx_description
1 polymer ?
#
loop_
_entity_poly.entity_id
_entity_poly.type
_entity_poly.pdbx_seq_one_letter_code
_entity_poly.pdbx_strand_id
1 'polypeptide(L)'
;MSVNSFLGVFAKSPIKPMIEHMDEVHRCAYALKDFFKAVYSKDWQSAEVARATIVKHESTADDMKRKIRLNLPSGLFMPVERADLLELVSQQDKIANKAKDISGLVTGRELSIPESLVKDFDAYLSRCLDATDKARE
;
A
#
# COMPACT_ATOMS: atom_id res chain seq x y z
N MET A 1 -34.30 -10.45 -8.45
CA MET A 1 -34.38 -11.02 -9.81
C MET A 1 -33.00 -11.47 -10.22
N SER A 2 -32.88 -12.76 -10.55
CA SER A 2 -31.65 -13.43 -10.95
C SER A 2 -31.18 -12.91 -12.30
N VAL A 3 -30.02 -12.25 -12.31
CA VAL A 3 -29.21 -12.09 -13.52
C VAL A 3 -27.91 -12.85 -13.30
N ASN A 4 -28.02 -14.15 -13.00
CA ASN A 4 -26.95 -15.11 -13.26
C ASN A 4 -26.84 -15.29 -14.78
N SER A 5 -26.41 -14.24 -15.48
CA SER A 5 -26.04 -14.35 -16.87
C SER A 5 -24.67 -15.04 -16.92
N PHE A 6 -24.62 -16.18 -17.59
CA PHE A 6 -23.39 -16.91 -17.95
C PHE A 6 -22.32 -15.97 -18.54
N LEU A 7 -22.73 -14.87 -19.19
CA LEU A 7 -21.85 -13.82 -19.72
C LEU A 7 -21.24 -12.90 -18.65
N GLY A 8 -21.87 -12.78 -17.47
CA GLY A 8 -21.35 -12.01 -16.33
C GLY A 8 -20.15 -12.68 -15.65
N VAL A 9 -19.96 -13.98 -15.86
CA VAL A 9 -18.80 -14.76 -15.37
C VAL A 9 -17.50 -14.37 -16.08
N PHE A 10 -17.59 -13.80 -17.29
CA PHE A 10 -16.44 -13.37 -18.10
C PHE A 10 -16.13 -11.86 -17.99
N ALA A 11 -16.89 -11.08 -17.22
CA ALA A 11 -16.92 -9.64 -17.42
C ALA A 11 -15.77 -8.85 -16.76
N LYS A 12 -15.09 -9.36 -15.71
CA LYS A 12 -13.93 -8.68 -15.10
C LYS A 12 -12.95 -9.68 -14.47
N SER A 13 -11.66 -9.53 -14.75
CA SER A 13 -10.60 -10.32 -14.10
C SER A 13 -10.64 -10.11 -12.58
N PRO A 14 -10.68 -11.19 -11.76
CA PRO A 14 -10.65 -11.08 -10.31
C PRO A 14 -9.31 -10.55 -9.78
N ILE A 15 -8.27 -10.55 -10.61
CA ILE A 15 -6.91 -10.10 -10.27
C ILE A 15 -6.77 -8.59 -10.43
N LYS A 16 -7.44 -7.98 -11.41
CA LYS A 16 -7.29 -6.56 -11.74
C LYS A 16 -7.47 -5.63 -10.52
N PRO A 17 -8.50 -5.80 -9.67
CA PRO A 17 -8.63 -4.99 -8.46
C PRO A 17 -7.47 -5.18 -7.47
N MET A 18 -6.84 -6.36 -7.42
CA MET A 18 -5.66 -6.61 -6.58
C MET A 18 -4.45 -5.82 -7.07
N ILE A 19 -4.25 -5.74 -8.39
CA ILE A 19 -3.17 -4.97 -9.02
C ILE A 19 -3.37 -3.48 -8.73
N GLU A 20 -4.59 -2.98 -8.95
CA GLU A 20 -4.93 -1.57 -8.65
C GLU A 20 -4.73 -1.24 -7.17
N HIS A 21 -5.09 -2.17 -6.26
CA HIS A 21 -4.83 -2.02 -4.83
C HIS A 21 -3.33 -1.99 -4.53
N MET A 22 -2.55 -2.90 -5.13
CA MET A 22 -1.10 -2.95 -4.95
C MET A 22 -0.39 -1.70 -5.49
N ASP A 23 -0.87 -1.12 -6.60
CA ASP A 23 -0.38 0.16 -7.12
C ASP A 23 -0.53 1.29 -6.08
N GLU A 24 -1.68 1.37 -5.42
CA GLU A 24 -1.94 2.38 -4.39
C GLU A 24 -1.14 2.12 -3.11
N VAL A 25 -1.02 0.86 -2.69
CA VAL A 25 -0.14 0.43 -1.59
C VAL A 25 1.32 0.82 -1.86
N HIS A 26 1.80 0.60 -3.09
CA HIS A 26 3.14 0.99 -3.49
C HIS A 26 3.33 2.50 -3.42
N ARG A 27 2.37 3.31 -3.90
CA ARG A 27 2.40 4.77 -3.76
C ARG A 27 2.46 5.21 -2.30
N CYS A 28 1.68 4.58 -1.42
CA CYS A 28 1.73 4.81 0.02
C CYS A 28 3.13 4.57 0.59
N ALA A 29 3.74 3.44 0.27
CA ALA A 29 5.10 3.12 0.69
C ALA A 29 6.12 4.11 0.10
N TYR A 30 6.01 4.43 -1.19
CA TYR A 30 6.95 5.31 -1.89
C TYR A 30 6.95 6.74 -1.34
N ALA A 31 5.82 7.22 -0.82
CA ALA A 31 5.72 8.51 -0.13
C ALA A 31 6.63 8.60 1.12
N LEU A 32 7.13 7.48 1.65
CA LEU A 32 8.17 7.49 2.68
C LEU A 32 9.46 8.17 2.21
N LYS A 33 9.78 8.19 0.90
CA LYS A 33 10.97 8.90 0.41
C LYS A 33 10.91 10.39 0.72
N ASP A 34 9.79 11.03 0.41
CA ASP A 34 9.64 12.46 0.63
C ASP A 34 9.51 12.79 2.12
N PHE A 35 8.85 11.90 2.89
CA PHE A 35 8.84 11.98 4.34
C PHE A 35 10.25 11.95 4.94
N PHE A 36 11.07 10.96 4.56
CA PHE A 36 12.41 10.82 5.12
C PHE A 36 13.38 11.90 4.64
N LYS A 37 13.22 12.45 3.43
CA LYS A 37 13.98 13.65 3.03
C LYS A 37 13.76 14.81 4.01
N ALA A 38 12.52 15.06 4.42
CA ALA A 38 12.22 16.09 5.41
C ALA A 38 12.80 15.76 6.79
N VAL A 39 12.73 14.48 7.21
CA VAL A 39 13.34 14.00 8.46
C VAL A 39 14.86 14.21 8.47
N TYR A 40 15.56 13.91 7.37
CA TYR A 40 17.01 14.11 7.28
C TYR A 40 17.39 15.59 7.40
N SER A 41 16.57 16.49 6.86
CA SER A 41 16.73 17.94 7.00
C SER A 41 16.20 18.50 8.32
N LYS A 42 15.65 17.66 9.21
CA LYS A 42 14.99 18.05 10.47
C LYS A 42 13.84 19.05 10.28
N ASP A 43 13.22 19.05 9.10
CA ASP A 43 12.06 19.87 8.78
C ASP A 43 10.78 19.10 9.14
N TRP A 44 10.40 19.19 10.41
CA TRP A 44 9.23 18.47 10.95
C TRP A 44 7.90 18.99 10.38
N GLN A 45 7.85 20.23 9.92
CA GLN A 45 6.66 20.78 9.29
C GLN A 45 6.43 20.12 7.92
N SER A 46 7.49 20.01 7.11
CA SER A 46 7.43 19.27 5.85
C SER A 46 7.22 17.77 6.07
N ALA A 47 7.79 17.19 7.12
CA ALA A 47 7.56 15.79 7.48
C ALA A 47 6.09 15.52 7.80
N GLU A 48 5.40 16.42 8.51
CA GLU A 48 3.97 16.25 8.81
C GLU A 48 3.10 16.36 7.56
N VAL A 49 3.45 17.26 6.63
CA VAL A 49 2.77 17.37 5.32
C VAL A 49 2.94 16.07 4.52
N ALA A 50 4.16 15.53 4.44
CA ALA A 50 4.42 14.26 3.77
C ALA A 50 3.72 13.08 4.45
N ARG A 51 3.65 13.07 5.79
CA ARG A 51 2.90 12.08 6.57
C ARG A 51 1.41 12.13 6.26
N ALA A 52 0.81 13.31 6.10
CA ALA A 52 -0.59 13.42 5.71
C ALA A 52 -0.86 12.77 4.34
N THR A 53 0.08 12.86 3.41
CA THR A 53 0.02 12.16 2.12
C THR A 53 0.06 10.64 2.30
N ILE A 54 0.94 10.11 3.16
CA ILE A 54 1.01 8.67 3.49
C ILE A 54 -0.33 8.19 4.07
N VAL A 55 -0.89 8.92 5.05
CA VAL A 55 -2.18 8.58 5.68
C VAL A 55 -3.32 8.58 4.66
N LYS A 56 -3.32 9.51 3.71
CA LYS A 56 -4.31 9.56 2.64
C LYS A 56 -4.22 8.34 1.71
N HIS A 57 -3.02 7.94 1.31
CA HIS A 57 -2.83 6.75 0.48
C HIS A 57 -3.22 5.47 1.22
N GLU A 58 -2.85 5.32 2.49
CA GLU A 58 -3.27 4.19 3.31
C GLU A 58 -4.80 4.11 3.44
N SER A 59 -5.48 5.22 3.72
CA SER A 59 -6.94 5.25 3.78
C SER A 59 -7.59 4.88 2.45
N THR A 60 -6.98 5.29 1.33
CA THR A 60 -7.47 4.94 -0.02
C THR A 60 -7.29 3.45 -0.29
N ALA A 61 -6.15 2.87 0.10
CA ALA A 61 -5.88 1.44 -0.02
C ALA A 61 -6.86 0.60 0.82
N ASP A 62 -7.14 0.96 2.07
CA ASP A 62 -8.09 0.21 2.91
C ASP A 62 -9.52 0.28 2.33
N ASP A 63 -9.92 1.41 1.75
CA ASP A 63 -11.20 1.53 1.03
C ASP A 63 -11.26 0.61 -0.20
N MET A 64 -10.17 0.48 -0.94
CA MET A 64 -10.06 -0.44 -2.08
C MET A 64 -10.12 -1.90 -1.60
N LYS A 65 -9.39 -2.27 -0.56
CA LYS A 65 -9.46 -3.58 0.09
C LYS A 65 -10.88 -3.91 0.54
N ARG A 66 -11.60 -2.97 1.16
CA ARG A 66 -13.01 -3.17 1.54
C ARG A 66 -13.89 -3.43 0.33
N LYS A 67 -13.75 -2.62 -0.74
CA LYS A 67 -14.49 -2.82 -2.01
C LYS A 67 -14.19 -4.18 -2.63
N ILE A 68 -12.95 -4.63 -2.60
CA ILE A 68 -12.57 -5.96 -3.06
C ILE A 68 -13.32 -7.03 -2.29
N ARG A 69 -13.27 -7.00 -0.95
CA ARG A 69 -13.90 -8.01 -0.09
C ARG A 69 -15.41 -8.14 -0.32
N LEU A 70 -16.08 -7.01 -0.59
CA LEU A 70 -17.53 -6.94 -0.83
C LEU A 70 -17.93 -7.43 -2.22
N ASN A 71 -17.10 -7.19 -3.24
CA ASN A 71 -17.43 -7.48 -4.64
C ASN A 71 -16.82 -8.79 -5.16
N LEU A 72 -15.97 -9.45 -4.37
CA LEU A 72 -15.34 -10.71 -4.77
C LEU A 72 -16.38 -11.85 -4.78
N PRO A 73 -16.73 -12.43 -5.95
CA PRO A 73 -17.79 -13.41 -6.06
C PRO A 73 -17.43 -14.72 -5.35
N SER A 74 -18.42 -15.49 -4.92
CA SER A 74 -18.27 -16.79 -4.25
C SER A 74 -18.69 -17.98 -5.13
N GLY A 75 -18.73 -17.78 -6.45
CA GLY A 75 -19.31 -18.74 -7.41
C GLY A 75 -18.38 -19.87 -7.85
N LEU A 76 -19.00 -20.95 -8.36
CA LEU A 76 -18.38 -22.22 -8.79
C LEU A 76 -17.37 -22.13 -9.96
N PHE A 77 -17.24 -20.97 -10.63
CA PHE A 77 -16.43 -20.79 -11.85
C PHE A 77 -15.35 -19.70 -11.70
N MET A 78 -14.71 -19.58 -10.54
CA MET A 78 -13.52 -18.72 -10.40
C MET A 78 -12.26 -19.52 -10.75
N PRO A 79 -11.32 -18.98 -11.56
CA PRO A 79 -10.08 -19.68 -11.92
C PRO A 79 -9.08 -19.78 -10.76
N VAL A 80 -9.37 -19.13 -9.63
CA VAL A 80 -8.52 -19.03 -8.43
C VAL A 80 -9.40 -19.08 -7.18
N GLU A 81 -8.83 -19.51 -6.05
CA GLU A 81 -9.57 -19.59 -4.80
C GLU A 81 -9.83 -18.21 -4.20
N ARG A 82 -11.05 -17.99 -3.73
CA ARG A 82 -11.45 -16.72 -3.07
C ARG A 82 -10.59 -16.43 -1.84
N ALA A 83 -10.24 -17.47 -1.09
CA ALA A 83 -9.42 -17.36 0.12
C ALA A 83 -8.03 -16.78 -0.20
N ASP A 84 -7.38 -17.28 -1.26
CA ASP A 84 -6.05 -16.85 -1.68
C ASP A 84 -6.04 -15.37 -2.09
N LEU A 85 -7.06 -14.93 -2.83
CA LEU A 85 -7.17 -13.51 -3.21
C LEU A 85 -7.39 -12.60 -1.99
N LEU A 86 -8.18 -13.04 -1.02
CA LEU A 86 -8.38 -12.29 0.22
C LEU A 86 -7.12 -12.23 1.07
N GLU A 87 -6.38 -13.32 1.13
CA GLU A 87 -5.09 -13.36 1.80
C GLU A 87 -4.08 -12.43 1.12
N LEU A 88 -3.98 -12.48 -0.21
CA LEU A 88 -3.11 -11.60 -0.99
C LEU A 88 -3.36 -10.13 -0.67
N VAL A 89 -4.61 -9.67 -0.74
CA VAL A 89 -4.97 -8.28 -0.42
C VAL A 89 -4.63 -7.93 1.02
N SER A 90 -4.82 -8.86 1.95
CA SER A 90 -4.46 -8.68 3.35
C SER A 90 -2.95 -8.49 3.53
N GLN A 91 -2.12 -9.22 2.79
CA GLN A 91 -0.66 -9.03 2.84
C GLN A 91 -0.22 -7.71 2.18
N GLN A 92 -0.84 -7.32 1.06
CA GLN A 92 -0.57 -6.04 0.41
C GLN A 92 -0.88 -4.87 1.35
N ASP A 93 -2.04 -4.89 2.00
CA ASP A 93 -2.50 -3.85 2.92
C ASP A 93 -1.53 -3.61 4.10
N LYS A 94 -0.87 -4.66 4.59
CA LYS A 94 0.14 -4.54 5.66
C LYS A 94 1.30 -3.61 5.27
N ILE A 95 1.63 -3.48 3.99
CA ILE A 95 2.71 -2.60 3.52
C ILE A 95 2.30 -1.14 3.73
N ALA A 96 1.09 -0.75 3.32
CA ALA A 96 0.56 0.60 3.53
C ALA A 96 0.43 0.93 5.02
N ASN A 97 -0.09 -0.01 5.82
CA ASN A 97 -0.15 0.12 7.28
C ASN A 97 1.25 0.33 7.87
N LYS A 98 2.26 -0.40 7.39
CA LYS A 98 3.64 -0.26 7.87
C LYS A 98 4.22 1.13 7.55
N ALA A 99 3.96 1.67 6.37
CA ALA A 99 4.40 3.03 6.01
C ALA A 99 3.77 4.10 6.92
N LYS A 100 2.47 3.97 7.19
CA LYS A 100 1.75 4.83 8.15
C LYS A 100 2.30 4.70 9.58
N ASP A 101 2.56 3.49 10.05
CA ASP A 101 3.15 3.24 11.37
C ASP A 101 4.54 3.88 11.51
N ILE A 102 5.41 3.66 10.51
CA ILE A 102 6.77 4.21 10.49
C ILE A 102 6.73 5.74 10.54
N SER A 103 5.94 6.37 9.67
CA SER A 103 5.82 7.83 9.64
C SER A 103 5.24 8.39 10.94
N GLY A 104 4.23 7.73 11.52
CA GLY A 104 3.67 8.11 12.83
C GLY A 104 4.67 8.01 13.97
N LEU A 105 5.46 6.94 14.04
CA LEU A 105 6.47 6.76 15.08
C LEU A 105 7.60 7.79 14.96
N VAL A 106 8.08 8.05 13.74
CA VAL A 106 9.19 8.98 13.49
C VAL A 106 8.76 10.42 13.80
N THR A 107 7.59 10.86 13.33
CA THR A 107 7.04 12.17 13.67
C THR A 107 6.80 12.30 15.18
N GLY A 108 6.11 11.33 15.79
CA GLY A 108 5.70 11.43 17.19
C GLY A 108 6.87 11.50 18.19
N ARG A 109 8.07 11.11 17.77
CA ARG A 109 9.29 11.17 18.59
C ARG A 109 10.31 12.19 18.07
N GLU A 110 10.00 12.91 16.99
CA GLU A 110 10.96 13.72 16.24
C GLU A 110 12.28 12.95 16.03
N LEU A 111 12.16 11.69 15.58
CA LEU A 111 13.27 10.76 15.52
C LEU A 111 14.28 11.21 14.46
N SER A 112 15.39 11.76 14.93
CA SER A 112 16.48 12.24 14.08
C SER A 112 17.41 11.09 13.69
N ILE A 113 17.68 10.95 12.40
CA ILE A 113 18.69 10.02 11.88
C ILE A 113 20.07 10.71 11.96
N PRO A 114 21.10 10.09 12.54
CA PRO A 114 22.46 10.64 12.54
C PRO A 114 22.97 10.91 11.12
N GLU A 115 23.62 12.05 10.89
CA GLU A 115 24.09 12.47 9.55
C GLU A 115 24.99 11.43 8.88
N SER A 116 25.83 10.74 9.67
CA SER A 116 26.70 9.66 9.17
C SER A 116 25.95 8.46 8.60
N LEU A 117 24.69 8.26 9.00
CA LEU A 117 23.85 7.13 8.57
C LEU A 117 22.88 7.49 7.46
N VAL A 118 22.65 8.79 7.17
CA VAL A 118 21.61 9.23 6.21
C VAL A 118 21.77 8.55 4.85
N LYS A 119 23.01 8.49 4.32
CA LYS A 119 23.27 7.89 3.01
C LYS A 119 22.91 6.40 2.97
N ASP A 120 23.38 5.64 3.96
CA ASP A 120 23.16 4.19 4.01
C ASP A 120 21.70 3.86 4.32
N PHE A 121 21.08 4.66 5.19
CA PHE A 121 19.66 4.53 5.52
C PHE A 121 18.76 4.84 4.32
N ASP A 122 19.05 5.88 3.53
CA ASP A 122 18.28 6.21 2.33
C ASP A 122 18.44 5.16 1.22
N ALA A 123 19.65 4.60 1.07
CA ALA A 123 19.89 3.48 0.18
C ALA A 123 19.11 2.23 0.61
N TYR A 124 19.11 1.92 1.91
CA TYR A 124 18.33 0.82 2.49
C TYR A 124 16.83 1.02 2.27
N LEU A 125 16.30 2.21 2.60
CA LEU A 125 14.90 2.57 2.37
C LEU A 125 14.52 2.39 0.90
N SER A 126 15.31 2.94 -0.02
CA SER A 126 15.07 2.82 -1.45
C SER A 126 15.02 1.35 -1.88
N ARG A 127 15.92 0.51 -1.37
CA ARG A 127 15.94 -0.92 -1.70
C ARG A 127 14.71 -1.67 -1.18
N CYS A 128 14.22 -1.32 0.01
CA CYS A 128 12.97 -1.86 0.52
C CYS A 128 11.77 -1.44 -0.35
N LEU A 129 11.76 -0.21 -0.86
CA LEU A 129 10.70 0.29 -1.73
C LEU A 129 10.72 -0.35 -3.11
N ASP A 130 11.89 -0.64 -3.69
CA ASP A 130 12.01 -1.39 -4.95
C ASP A 130 11.30 -2.75 -4.88
N ALA A 131 11.37 -3.43 -3.73
CA ALA A 131 10.69 -4.70 -3.53
C ALA A 131 9.17 -4.58 -3.61
N THR A 132 8.61 -3.44 -3.20
CA THR A 132 7.17 -3.17 -3.32
C THR A 132 6.76 -2.88 -4.76
N ASP A 133 7.64 -2.31 -5.58
CA ASP A 133 7.39 -2.10 -7.00
C ASP A 133 7.30 -3.43 -7.75
N LYS A 134 8.17 -4.40 -7.38
CA LYS A 134 8.15 -5.75 -7.93
C LYS A 134 6.88 -6.55 -7.65
N ALA A 135 6.12 -6.19 -6.61
CA ALA A 135 4.84 -6.83 -6.33
C ALA A 135 3.69 -6.35 -7.22
N ARG A 136 3.94 -5.34 -8.09
CA ARG A 136 2.96 -4.81 -9.05
C ARG A 136 3.01 -5.53 -10.41
N GLU A 137 4.12 -6.20 -10.71
CA GLU A 137 4.36 -7.02 -11.92
C GLU A 137 3.67 -8.39 -11.81
#